data_AF-A0A0P0X9B3-F1
#
_entry.id   AF-A0A0P0X9B3-F1
#
_cell.length_a   1.000
_cell.length_b   1.000
_cell.length_c   1.000
_cell.angle_alpha   90.00
_cell.angle_beta   90.00
_cell.angle_gamma   90.00
#
_symmetry.space_group_name_H-M   'P 1'
#
loop_
_entity.id
_entity.type
_entity.pdbx_description
1 polymer ?
#
loop_
_entity_poly.entity_id
_entity_poly.type
_entity_poly.pdbx_seq_one_letter_code
_entity_poly.pdbx_strand_id
1 'polypeptide(L)'
;MAVDEVNNVGEEKKEEKKLRKWRMPQEQIDLILSWSPEPARPPRYDVDIGRLQISDALKERLRRVDADDAVAKREMDRYHKEQQEWVKAELAAHGYV
;
A
#
# COMPACT_ATOMS: atom_id res chain seq x y z
N MET A 1 11.73 69.93 11.02
CA MET A 1 11.80 68.64 11.72
C MET A 1 11.42 67.59 10.69
N ALA A 2 12.28 66.59 10.50
CA ALA A 2 12.25 65.68 9.37
C ALA A 2 11.51 64.39 9.69
N VAL A 3 11.06 63.76 8.59
CA VAL A 3 10.65 62.37 8.39
C VAL A 3 9.18 62.09 8.68
N ASP A 4 8.41 62.25 7.61
CA ASP A 4 7.12 61.59 7.37
C ASP A 4 7.21 60.11 7.75
N GLU A 5 6.38 59.70 8.70
CA GLU A 5 6.21 58.31 9.11
C GLU A 5 5.66 57.51 7.93
N VAL A 6 6.62 56.85 7.30
CA VAL A 6 6.47 55.93 6.19
C VAL A 6 5.64 54.71 6.56
N ASN A 7 4.79 54.37 5.60
CA ASN A 7 4.44 53.01 5.17
C ASN A 7 3.27 52.31 5.88
N ASN A 8 2.09 52.75 5.47
CA ASN A 8 1.25 52.00 4.53
C ASN A 8 1.20 50.48 4.79
N VAL A 9 0.12 50.12 5.49
CA VAL A 9 -0.53 48.81 5.62
C VAL A 9 -0.28 47.94 4.39
N GLY A 10 0.79 47.16 4.46
CA GLY A 10 1.09 46.12 3.48
C GLY A 10 -0.02 45.09 3.57
N GLU A 11 -0.82 45.03 2.51
CA GLU A 11 -1.81 43.99 2.26
C GLU A 11 -1.26 42.64 2.75
N GLU A 12 -2.01 42.00 3.65
CA GLU A 12 -1.81 40.62 4.05
C GLU A 12 -1.89 39.77 2.78
N LYS A 13 -0.75 39.64 2.09
CA LYS A 13 -0.48 38.57 1.15
C LYS A 13 -0.69 37.33 1.98
N LYS A 14 -1.88 36.73 1.83
CA LYS A 14 -2.16 35.36 2.19
C LYS A 14 -0.96 34.59 1.69
N GLU A 15 -0.04 34.30 2.59
CA GLU A 15 1.06 33.40 2.32
C GLU A 15 0.34 32.13 1.91
N GLU A 16 0.34 31.87 0.60
CA GLU A 16 0.13 30.55 0.07
C GLU A 16 1.16 29.71 0.80
N LYS A 17 0.75 29.17 1.95
CA LYS A 17 1.49 28.19 2.71
C LYS A 17 1.79 27.15 1.67
N LYS A 18 3.01 27.17 1.15
CA LYS A 18 3.48 26.22 0.14
C LYS A 18 3.08 24.88 0.72
N LEU A 19 2.02 24.29 0.16
CA LEU A 19 1.52 23.00 0.59
C LEU A 19 2.76 22.13 0.47
N ARG A 20 3.36 21.80 1.62
CA ARG A 20 4.51 20.92 1.67
C ARG A 20 3.96 19.65 1.06
N LYS A 21 4.24 19.43 -0.22
CA LYS A 21 3.83 18.23 -0.94
C LYS A 21 4.45 17.11 -0.12
N TRP A 22 3.60 16.38 0.61
CA TRP A 22 4.06 15.25 1.41
C TRP A 22 4.59 14.25 0.40
N ARG A 23 5.91 14.18 0.33
CA ARG A 23 6.61 13.25 -0.54
C ARG A 23 6.73 11.95 0.21
N MET A 24 6.25 10.86 -0.40
CA MET A 24 6.48 9.53 0.13
C MET A 24 8.00 9.31 0.25
N PRO A 25 8.51 8.77 1.37
CA PRO A 25 9.91 8.40 1.50
C PRO A 25 10.32 7.39 0.43
N GLN A 26 11.55 7.51 -0.11
CA GLN A 26 12.05 6.59 -1.14
C GLN A 26 12.02 5.13 -0.67
N GLU A 27 12.38 4.86 0.58
CA GLU A 27 12.34 3.52 1.18
C GLU A 27 10.92 2.91 1.14
N GLN A 28 9.89 3.74 1.29
CA GLN A 28 8.49 3.29 1.23
C GLN A 28 8.06 3.01 -0.22
N ILE A 29 8.50 3.83 -1.17
CA ILE A 29 8.29 3.59 -2.60
C ILE A 29 8.93 2.26 -3.01
N ASP A 30 10.20 2.07 -2.67
CA ASP A 30 10.95 0.86 -3.00
C ASP A 30 10.31 -0.37 -2.37
N LEU A 31 9.85 -0.27 -1.12
CA LEU A 31 9.14 -1.36 -0.44
C LEU A 31 7.86 -1.74 -1.19
N ILE A 32 7.00 -0.78 -1.54
CA ILE A 32 5.75 -1.06 -2.25
C ILE A 32 6.02 -1.67 -3.63
N LEU A 33 7.01 -1.12 -4.35
CA LEU A 33 7.41 -1.63 -5.66
C LEU A 33 8.12 -2.99 -5.59
N SER A 34 8.69 -3.37 -4.46
CA SER A 34 9.32 -4.68 -4.25
C SER A 34 8.33 -5.83 -4.05
N TRP A 35 7.05 -5.53 -3.79
CA TRP A 35 6.02 -6.55 -3.59
C TRP A 35 5.80 -7.37 -4.86
N SER A 36 6.47 -8.50 -4.98
CA SER A 36 6.13 -9.50 -5.98
C SER A 36 5.03 -10.41 -5.44
N PRO A 37 4.05 -10.86 -6.26
CA PRO A 37 3.18 -11.94 -5.84
C PRO A 37 4.04 -13.14 -5.45
N GLU A 38 3.93 -13.61 -4.21
CA GLU A 38 4.54 -14.89 -3.84
C GLU A 38 3.93 -15.97 -4.74
N PRO A 39 4.71 -16.96 -5.20
CA PRO A 39 4.14 -18.08 -5.92
C PRO A 39 3.06 -18.72 -5.06
N ALA A 40 1.98 -19.18 -5.69
CA ALA A 40 0.89 -19.85 -4.99
C ALA A 40 1.47 -20.97 -4.11
N ARG A 41 1.52 -20.73 -2.79
CA ARG A 41 2.07 -21.70 -1.85
C ARG A 41 1.25 -22.99 -1.97
N PRO A 42 1.89 -24.16 -2.02
CA PRO A 42 1.14 -25.40 -1.89
C PRO A 42 0.30 -25.39 -0.61
N PRO A 43 -0.76 -26.21 -0.53
CA PRO A 43 -1.55 -26.38 0.68
C PRO A 43 -0.66 -26.52 1.93
N ARG A 44 -1.11 -26.02 3.08
CA ARG A 44 -0.29 -26.01 4.32
C ARG A 44 0.13 -27.41 4.77
N TYR A 45 -0.56 -28.43 4.28
CA TYR A 45 -0.31 -29.82 4.56
C TYR A 45 0.41 -30.43 3.35
N ASP A 46 1.65 -30.90 3.53
CA ASP A 46 2.32 -31.77 2.55
C ASP A 46 1.56 -33.09 2.35
N VAL A 47 0.70 -33.43 3.32
CA VAL A 47 -0.15 -34.60 3.32
C VAL A 47 -1.51 -34.23 2.75
N ASP A 48 -1.95 -34.97 1.73
CA ASP A 48 -3.32 -34.93 1.24
C ASP A 48 -4.30 -35.07 2.43
N ILE A 49 -5.17 -34.08 2.62
CA ILE A 49 -6.17 -34.05 3.70
C ILE A 49 -7.00 -35.35 3.70
N GLY A 50 -7.20 -35.97 2.54
CA GLY A 50 -7.87 -37.26 2.41
C GLY A 50 -7.18 -38.38 3.20
N ARG A 51 -5.85 -38.38 3.30
CA ARG A 51 -5.02 -39.38 3.97
C ARG A 51 -4.85 -39.15 5.48
N LEU A 52 -5.28 -38.00 5.99
CA LEU A 52 -5.21 -37.72 7.43
C LEU A 52 -6.17 -38.64 8.20
N GLN A 53 -5.67 -39.27 9.27
CA GLN A 53 -6.49 -40.06 10.22
C GLN A 53 -7.23 -39.13 11.20
N ILE A 54 -8.04 -38.24 10.66
CA ILE A 54 -8.87 -37.28 11.40
C ILE A 54 -10.33 -37.41 10.97
N SER A 55 -11.25 -36.87 11.78
CA SER A 55 -12.68 -36.89 11.45
C SER A 55 -12.98 -36.14 10.17
N ASP A 56 -14.01 -36.58 9.43
CA ASP A 56 -14.45 -35.91 8.20
C ASP A 56 -14.86 -34.45 8.46
N ALA A 57 -15.44 -34.17 9.64
CA ALA A 57 -15.75 -32.82 10.07
C ALA A 57 -14.50 -31.94 10.21
N LEU A 58 -13.37 -32.50 10.66
CA LEU A 58 -12.12 -31.77 10.74
C LEU A 58 -11.48 -31.61 9.35
N LYS A 59 -11.50 -32.66 8.51
CA LYS A 59 -11.05 -32.57 7.10
C LYS A 59 -11.75 -31.43 6.35
N GLU A 60 -13.07 -31.33 6.51
CA GLU A 60 -13.86 -30.29 5.86
C GLU A 60 -13.53 -28.89 6.39
N ARG A 61 -13.27 -28.73 7.69
CA ARG A 61 -12.78 -27.47 8.26
C ARG A 61 -11.42 -27.06 7.68
N LEU A 62 -10.49 -28.01 7.54
CA LEU A 62 -9.17 -27.74 6.95
C LEU A 62 -9.30 -27.27 5.48
N ARG A 63 -10.14 -27.94 4.68
CA ARG A 63 -10.40 -27.53 3.30
C ARG A 63 -10.95 -26.12 3.18
N ARG A 64 -11.84 -25.72 4.10
CA ARG A 64 -12.39 -24.35 4.14
C ARG A 64 -11.30 -23.34 4.47
N VAL A 65 -10.47 -23.63 5.47
CA VAL A 65 -9.34 -22.75 5.82
C VAL A 65 -8.38 -22.58 4.65
N ASP A 66 -8.06 -23.65 3.93
CA ASP A 66 -7.20 -23.57 2.73
C ASP A 66 -7.87 -22.75 1.60
N ALA A 67 -9.18 -22.91 1.40
CA ALA A 67 -9.93 -22.12 0.43
C ALA A 67 -9.96 -20.63 0.79
N ASP A 68 -10.19 -20.31 2.06
CA ASP A 68 -10.22 -18.93 2.57
C ASP A 68 -8.83 -18.28 2.48
N ASP A 69 -7.76 -19.02 2.81
CA ASP A 69 -6.36 -18.57 2.66
C ASP A 69 -6.03 -18.26 1.19
N ALA A 70 -6.52 -19.07 0.26
CA ALA A 70 -6.36 -18.82 -1.17
C ALA A 70 -7.13 -17.58 -1.66
N VAL A 71 -8.31 -17.29 -1.11
CA VAL A 71 -9.08 -16.07 -1.41
C VAL A 71 -8.34 -14.85 -0.85
N ALA A 72 -7.95 -14.88 0.43
CA ALA A 72 -7.25 -13.78 1.08
C ALA A 72 -5.94 -13.42 0.36
N LYS A 73 -5.18 -14.42 -0.11
CA LYS A 73 -3.97 -14.18 -0.93
C LYS A 73 -4.28 -13.46 -2.24
N ARG A 74 -5.33 -13.86 -2.96
CA ARG A 74 -5.73 -13.19 -4.21
C ARG A 74 -6.12 -11.73 -3.97
N GLU A 75 -6.79 -11.46 -2.86
CA GLU A 75 -7.16 -10.08 -2.47
C GLU A 75 -5.93 -9.25 -2.10
N MET A 76 -4.99 -9.82 -1.34
CA MET A 76 -3.72 -9.17 -1.02
C MET A 76 -2.87 -8.89 -2.27
N ASP A 77 -2.75 -9.84 -3.18
CA ASP A 77 -2.03 -9.67 -4.45
C ASP A 77 -2.66 -8.56 -5.30
N ARG A 78 -4.00 -8.49 -5.32
CA ARG A 78 -4.73 -7.42 -6.00
C ARG A 78 -4.44 -6.07 -5.34
N TYR A 79 -4.55 -5.99 -4.03
CA TYR A 79 -4.27 -4.78 -3.27
C TYR A 79 -2.83 -4.29 -3.49
N HIS A 80 -1.84 -5.20 -3.47
CA HIS A 80 -0.45 -4.87 -3.75
C HIS A 80 -0.28 -4.30 -5.16
N LYS A 81 -0.92 -4.88 -6.18
CA LYS A 81 -0.90 -4.35 -7.55
C LYS A 81 -1.51 -2.96 -7.63
N GLU A 82 -2.68 -2.75 -7.01
CA GLU A 82 -3.34 -1.44 -6.98
C GLU A 82 -2.45 -0.39 -6.30
N GLN A 83 -1.76 -0.75 -5.20
CA GLN A 83 -0.79 0.14 -4.53
C GLN A 83 0.42 0.42 -5.42
N GLN A 84 0.98 -0.59 -6.09
CA GLN A 84 2.10 -0.39 -7.01
C GLN A 84 1.75 0.51 -8.19
N GLU A 85 0.57 0.32 -8.77
CA GLU A 85 0.06 1.17 -9.85
C GLU A 85 -0.18 2.60 -9.38
N TRP A 86 -0.76 2.77 -8.20
CA TRP A 86 -0.96 4.08 -7.59
C TRP A 86 0.38 4.80 -7.33
N VAL A 87 1.36 4.11 -6.72
CA VAL A 87 2.70 4.67 -6.51
C VAL A 87 3.36 5.04 -7.84
N LYS A 88 3.29 4.18 -8.86
CA LYS A 88 3.83 4.50 -10.20
C LYS A 88 3.17 5.73 -10.82
N ALA A 89 1.85 5.86 -10.68
CA ALA A 89 1.11 7.01 -11.18
C ALA A 89 1.51 8.30 -10.43
N GLU A 90 1.66 8.23 -9.11
CA GLU A 90 2.08 9.35 -8.27
C GLU A 90 3.52 9.80 -8.61
N LEU A 91 4.43 8.85 -8.84
CA LEU A 91 5.80 9.14 -9.28
C LEU A 91 5.82 9.82 -10.65
N ALA A 92 5.00 9.34 -11.60
CA ALA A 92 4.86 9.93 -12.93
C ALA A 92 4.28 11.35 -12.88
N ALA A 93 3.27 11.60 -12.03
CA ALA A 93 2.64 12.91 -11.87
C ALA A 93 3.56 13.94 -11.19
N HIS A 94 4.48 13.48 -10.33
CA HIS A 94 5.37 14.35 -9.57
C HIS A 94 6.82 14.41 -10.08
N GLY A 95 7.11 13.73 -11.20
CA GLY A 95 8.42 13.79 -11.87
C GLY A 95 9.53 13.07 -11.12
N TYR A 96 9.21 11.99 -10.41
CA TYR A 96 10.23 11.11 -9.85
C TYR A 96 10.70 10.16 -10.96
N VAL A 97 11.96 10.35 -11.39
CA VAL A 97 12.70 9.43 -12.27
C VAL A 97 13.99 9.06 -11.56
#